data_AF-A0A0F7ZMX2-F1
#
_entry.id   AF-A0A0F7ZMX2-F1
#
_cell.length_a   1.000
_cell.length_b   1.000
_cell.length_c   1.000
_cell.angle_alpha   90.00
_cell.angle_beta   90.00
_cell.angle_gamma   90.00
#
_symmetry.space_group_name_H-M   'P 1'
#
loop_
_entity.id
_entity.type
_entity.pdbx_description
1 polymer ?
#
loop_
_entity_poly.entity_id
_entity_poly.type
_entity_poly.pdbx_seq_one_letter_code
_entity_poly.pdbx_strand_id
1 'polypeptide(L)'
;MKHRAIGIVNKLYSSPSHKKKRTVYKASVHFRVEEIPDRPAVIDLFLCDVHVGDIAVLDDPYQGLHTATLPLNDAIDACNQRGITPGNYEDDMRVTIKTASGKDVPLSQITSMTMDIEDLTETPPTSNDDFPAITNRHLRPGHLKQYIKKLKQQIGGYGGGQQQGSEYDGGGQQQGSGYGGHSSSSSDY
;
A
#
# COMPACT_ATOMS: atom_id res chain seq x y z
N MET A 1 -27.95 30.97 -9.03
CA MET A 1 -26.76 30.60 -8.22
C MET A 1 -26.24 29.20 -8.51
N LYS A 2 -27.10 28.17 -8.58
CA LYS A 2 -26.72 26.76 -8.84
C LYS A 2 -25.78 26.57 -10.06
N HIS A 3 -26.19 27.00 -11.26
CA HIS A 3 -25.39 26.81 -12.49
C HIS A 3 -23.99 27.43 -12.40
N ARG A 4 -23.87 28.65 -11.86
CA ARG A 4 -22.58 29.31 -11.63
C ARG A 4 -21.68 28.49 -10.69
N ALA A 5 -22.24 27.90 -9.64
CA ALA A 5 -21.48 27.05 -8.73
C ALA A 5 -21.00 25.76 -9.42
N ILE A 6 -21.87 25.14 -10.24
CA ILE A 6 -21.52 23.93 -11.01
C ILE A 6 -20.38 24.24 -11.99
N GLY A 7 -20.47 25.34 -12.73
CA GLY A 7 -19.41 25.78 -13.63
C GLY A 7 -18.08 26.01 -12.92
N ILE A 8 -18.08 26.55 -11.69
CA ILE A 8 -16.87 26.71 -10.88
C ILE A 8 -16.31 25.36 -10.45
N VAL A 9 -17.14 24.44 -9.96
CA VAL A 9 -16.70 23.10 -9.55
C VAL A 9 -16.10 22.34 -10.74
N ASN A 10 -16.77 22.35 -11.88
CA ASN A 10 -16.28 21.73 -13.11
C ASN A 10 -14.96 22.37 -13.54
N LYS A 11 -14.80 23.70 -13.44
CA LYS A 11 -13.55 24.38 -13.79
C LYS A 11 -12.38 24.00 -12.87
N LEU A 12 -12.63 23.88 -11.56
CA LEU A 12 -11.57 23.69 -10.56
C LEU A 12 -11.20 22.22 -10.31
N TYR A 13 -12.17 21.31 -10.42
CA TYR A 13 -12.03 19.93 -9.99
C TYR A 13 -12.27 18.91 -11.11
N SER A 14 -12.54 19.34 -12.35
CA SER A 14 -12.56 18.41 -13.47
C SER A 14 -11.13 18.04 -13.91
N SER A 15 -10.97 16.76 -14.26
CA SER A 15 -9.74 16.23 -14.88
C SER A 15 -10.06 15.74 -16.29
N PRO A 16 -9.05 15.44 -17.14
CA PRO A 16 -9.28 14.80 -18.43
C PRO A 16 -10.10 13.52 -18.33
N SER A 17 -9.99 12.78 -17.21
CA SER A 17 -10.74 11.55 -16.95
C SER A 17 -12.25 11.79 -16.82
N HIS A 18 -12.69 12.98 -16.38
CA HIS A 18 -14.12 13.34 -16.27
C HIS A 18 -14.78 13.70 -17.61
N LYS A 19 -14.02 13.71 -18.71
CA LYS A 19 -14.52 14.03 -20.06
C LYS A 19 -14.93 12.80 -20.88
N LYS A 20 -14.76 11.60 -20.32
CA LYS A 20 -15.10 10.34 -20.97
C LYS A 20 -15.94 9.48 -20.05
N LYS A 21 -16.85 8.69 -20.63
CA LYS A 21 -17.56 7.66 -19.89
C LYS A 21 -16.55 6.66 -19.34
N ARG A 22 -16.61 6.36 -18.04
CA ARG A 22 -15.65 5.48 -17.37
C ARG A 22 -16.27 4.70 -16.22
N THR A 23 -15.63 3.60 -15.87
CA THR A 23 -15.89 2.91 -14.61
C THR A 23 -15.04 3.56 -13.51
N VAL A 24 -15.67 3.94 -12.41
CA VAL A 24 -15.01 4.48 -11.22
C VAL A 24 -15.06 3.42 -10.13
N TYR A 25 -13.93 3.20 -9.47
CA TYR A 25 -13.80 2.29 -8.34
C TYR A 25 -13.53 3.10 -7.07
N LYS A 26 -14.20 2.73 -5.98
CA LYS A 26 -14.06 3.38 -4.67
C LYS A 26 -13.96 2.33 -3.58
N ALA A 27 -13.15 2.61 -2.56
CA ALA A 27 -13.15 1.87 -1.29
C ALA A 27 -13.80 2.75 -0.22
N SER A 28 -14.82 2.24 0.44
CA SER A 28 -15.41 2.84 1.64
C SER A 28 -14.95 2.06 2.85
N VAL A 29 -14.25 2.71 3.77
CA VAL A 29 -13.75 2.11 5.01
C VAL A 29 -14.64 2.57 6.17
N HIS A 30 -15.11 1.63 6.96
CA HIS A 30 -16.02 1.85 8.08
C HIS A 30 -15.36 1.36 9.37
N PHE A 31 -15.39 2.16 10.44
CA PHE A 31 -14.85 1.76 11.74
C PHE A 31 -15.41 2.64 12.86
N ARG A 32 -15.32 2.15 14.10
CA ARG A 32 -15.64 2.91 15.31
C ARG A 32 -14.43 3.72 15.75
N VAL A 33 -14.58 5.04 15.89
CA VAL A 33 -13.47 5.93 16.25
C VAL A 33 -12.95 5.69 17.66
N GLU A 34 -13.82 5.20 18.55
CA GLU A 34 -13.48 4.84 19.93
C GLU A 34 -12.54 3.64 20.05
N GLU A 35 -12.38 2.82 19.00
CA GLU A 35 -11.44 1.70 18.99
C GLU A 35 -9.99 2.15 18.71
N ILE A 36 -9.79 3.38 18.23
CA ILE A 36 -8.46 3.94 17.95
C ILE A 36 -7.89 4.50 19.28
N PRO A 37 -6.84 3.88 19.86
CA PRO A 37 -6.46 4.12 21.26
C PRO A 37 -5.81 5.49 21.52
N ASP A 38 -5.07 6.04 20.55
CA ASP A 38 -4.30 7.29 20.70
C ASP A 38 -4.57 8.24 19.52
N ARG A 39 -5.73 8.88 19.51
CA ARG A 39 -6.10 9.89 18.49
C ARG A 39 -5.35 11.22 18.73
N PRO A 40 -5.07 12.01 17.68
CA PRO A 40 -5.45 11.78 16.28
C PRO A 40 -4.57 10.71 15.62
N ALA A 41 -5.08 10.10 14.55
CA ALA A 41 -4.39 9.05 13.82
C ALA A 41 -4.58 9.20 12.31
N VAL A 42 -3.71 8.55 11.54
CA VAL A 42 -3.80 8.45 10.09
C VAL A 42 -3.94 6.98 9.72
N ILE A 43 -4.94 6.69 8.90
CA ILE A 43 -5.15 5.36 8.32
C ILE A 43 -4.77 5.46 6.84
N ASP A 44 -3.66 4.84 6.44
CA ASP A 44 -3.24 4.77 5.04
C ASP A 44 -3.76 3.50 4.39
N LEU A 45 -4.36 3.65 3.21
CA LEU A 45 -4.88 2.54 2.42
C LEU A 45 -3.97 2.24 1.23
N PHE A 46 -3.76 0.96 0.95
CA PHE A 46 -2.89 0.48 -0.12
C PHE A 46 -3.58 -0.59 -0.95
N LEU A 47 -3.32 -0.59 -2.26
CA LEU A 47 -3.73 -1.62 -3.22
C LEU A 47 -2.50 -2.08 -4.01
N CYS A 48 -2.19 -3.38 -4.01
CA CYS A 48 -0.96 -3.94 -4.61
C CYS A 48 0.34 -3.18 -4.24
N ASP A 49 0.48 -2.79 -2.97
CA ASP A 49 1.59 -1.97 -2.47
C ASP A 49 1.70 -0.56 -3.09
N VAL A 50 0.62 -0.06 -3.71
CA VAL A 50 0.45 1.33 -4.15
C VAL A 50 -0.39 2.07 -3.12
N HIS A 51 0.07 3.23 -2.66
CA HIS A 51 -0.70 4.09 -1.74
C HIS A 51 -1.90 4.66 -2.49
N VAL A 52 -3.09 4.44 -1.92
CA VAL A 52 -4.38 4.90 -2.46
C VAL A 52 -4.70 6.29 -1.89
N GLY A 53 -4.44 6.48 -0.61
CA GLY A 53 -4.75 7.70 0.11
C GLY A 53 -4.80 7.46 1.62
N ASP A 54 -5.01 8.54 2.34
CA ASP A 54 -5.08 8.57 3.79
C ASP A 54 -6.48 8.98 4.31
N ILE A 55 -6.82 8.48 5.49
CA ILE A 55 -8.01 8.85 6.24
C ILE A 55 -7.53 9.45 7.57
N ALA A 56 -7.78 10.74 7.75
CA ALA A 56 -7.50 11.43 9.01
C ALA A 56 -8.57 11.10 10.06
N VAL A 57 -8.13 10.59 11.21
CA VAL A 57 -8.96 10.36 12.38
C VAL A 57 -8.66 11.44 13.40
N LEU A 58 -9.60 12.37 13.57
CA LEU A 58 -9.48 13.48 14.51
C LEU A 58 -9.87 13.05 15.94
N ASP A 59 -9.52 13.89 16.92
CA ASP A 59 -9.86 13.67 18.34
C ASP A 59 -11.37 13.65 18.57
N ASP A 60 -12.08 14.55 17.90
CA ASP A 60 -13.54 14.63 17.91
C ASP A 60 -14.15 14.12 16.60
N PRO A 61 -15.29 13.41 16.65
CA PRO A 61 -16.05 13.04 17.84
C PRO A 61 -15.42 11.87 18.60
N TYR A 62 -15.60 11.81 19.93
CA TYR A 62 -15.03 10.73 20.75
C TYR A 62 -15.57 9.32 20.44
N GLN A 63 -16.78 9.22 19.89
CA GLN A 63 -17.46 7.95 19.63
C GLN A 63 -18.30 8.02 18.35
N GLY A 64 -18.51 6.86 17.73
CA GLY A 64 -19.42 6.70 16.60
C GLY A 64 -18.79 6.00 15.40
N LEU A 65 -19.65 5.68 14.43
CA LEU A 65 -19.22 5.10 13.17
C LEU A 65 -18.63 6.20 12.27
N HIS A 66 -17.36 6.05 11.93
CA HIS A 66 -16.72 6.83 10.89
C HIS A 66 -16.77 6.07 9.56
N THR A 67 -16.97 6.82 8.47
CA THR A 67 -16.93 6.27 7.12
C THR A 67 -16.17 7.22 6.24
N ALA A 68 -15.13 6.72 5.57
CA ALA A 68 -14.35 7.47 4.61
C ALA A 68 -14.26 6.72 3.29
N THR A 69 -14.30 7.45 2.18
CA THR A 69 -14.27 6.87 0.84
C THR A 69 -13.08 7.37 0.06
N LEU A 70 -12.29 6.45 -0.50
CA LEU A 70 -11.10 6.73 -1.29
C LEU A 70 -11.26 6.23 -2.73
N PRO A 71 -10.81 6.99 -3.75
CA PRO A 71 -10.83 6.55 -5.15
C PRO A 71 -9.73 5.51 -5.42
N LEU A 72 -10.06 4.44 -6.16
CA LEU A 72 -9.10 3.35 -6.45
C LEU A 72 -8.51 3.38 -7.85
N ASN A 73 -9.08 4.17 -8.78
CA ASN A 73 -8.73 4.13 -10.21
C ASN A 73 -7.22 4.28 -10.47
N ASP A 74 -6.56 5.27 -9.85
CA ASP A 74 -5.13 5.52 -10.09
C ASP A 74 -4.26 4.36 -9.56
N ALA A 75 -4.63 3.78 -8.42
CA ALA A 75 -3.94 2.62 -7.85
C ALA A 75 -4.16 1.36 -8.70
N ILE A 76 -5.38 1.15 -9.21
CA ILE A 76 -5.72 0.07 -10.15
C ILE A 76 -4.89 0.20 -11.43
N ASP A 77 -4.80 1.39 -12.00
CA ASP A 77 -3.99 1.64 -13.20
C ASP A 77 -2.51 1.34 -12.94
N ALA A 78 -1.98 1.71 -11.77
CA ALA A 78 -0.63 1.39 -11.35
C ALA A 78 -0.41 -0.12 -11.13
N CYS A 79 -1.38 -0.86 -10.57
CA CYS A 79 -1.34 -2.32 -10.46
C CYS A 79 -1.30 -2.96 -11.86
N ASN A 80 -2.18 -2.52 -12.76
CA ASN A 80 -2.28 -3.03 -14.13
C ASN A 80 -0.96 -2.86 -14.91
N GLN A 81 -0.32 -1.69 -14.78
CA GLN A 81 0.98 -1.41 -15.40
C GLN A 81 2.10 -2.33 -14.89
N ARG A 82 1.97 -2.87 -13.68
CA ARG A 82 2.89 -3.86 -13.10
C ARG A 82 2.55 -5.30 -13.49
N GLY A 83 1.56 -5.50 -14.37
CA GLY A 83 1.09 -6.83 -14.80
C GLY A 83 0.21 -7.54 -13.77
N ILE A 84 -0.25 -6.84 -12.72
CA ILE A 84 -1.17 -7.39 -11.73
C ILE A 84 -2.58 -7.19 -12.27
N THR A 85 -3.16 -8.24 -12.83
CA THR A 85 -4.49 -8.17 -13.44
C THR A 85 -5.60 -8.20 -12.38
N PRO A 86 -6.69 -7.42 -12.58
CA PRO A 86 -7.87 -7.43 -11.73
C PRO A 86 -8.50 -8.82 -11.65
N GLY A 87 -8.84 -9.25 -10.44
CA GLY A 87 -9.63 -10.45 -10.20
C GLY A 87 -10.27 -10.41 -8.82
N ASN A 88 -9.48 -10.05 -7.80
CA ASN A 88 -9.90 -9.98 -6.40
C ASN A 88 -9.31 -8.73 -5.69
N TYR A 89 -9.56 -7.52 -6.20
CA TYR A 89 -9.10 -6.31 -5.47
C TYR A 89 -9.62 -6.26 -4.03
N GLU A 90 -10.78 -6.88 -3.80
CA GLU A 90 -11.38 -7.10 -2.49
C GLU A 90 -10.40 -7.75 -1.50
N ASP A 91 -9.53 -8.65 -1.94
CA ASP A 91 -8.58 -9.37 -1.08
C ASP A 91 -7.21 -8.70 -0.95
N ASP A 92 -6.89 -7.72 -1.81
CA ASP A 92 -5.55 -7.13 -1.90
C ASP A 92 -5.42 -5.77 -1.23
N MET A 93 -6.51 -5.28 -0.63
CA MET A 93 -6.50 -4.04 0.13
C MET A 93 -5.76 -4.21 1.45
N ARG A 94 -4.83 -3.29 1.70
CA ARG A 94 -4.01 -3.28 2.91
C ARG A 94 -4.08 -1.94 3.60
N VAL A 95 -3.92 -1.95 4.92
CA VAL A 95 -4.02 -0.75 5.74
C VAL A 95 -2.85 -0.64 6.72
N THR A 96 -2.34 0.59 6.93
CA THR A 96 -1.59 0.94 8.13
C THR A 96 -2.36 1.95 8.95
N ILE A 97 -2.27 1.86 10.27
CA ILE A 97 -2.90 2.81 11.19
C ILE A 97 -1.79 3.35 12.07
N LYS A 98 -1.56 4.66 12.02
CA LYS A 98 -0.48 5.32 12.75
C LYS A 98 -1.02 6.47 13.57
N THR A 99 -0.75 6.45 14.87
CA THR A 99 -1.16 7.51 15.80
C THR A 99 -0.26 8.73 15.65
N ALA A 100 -0.69 9.87 16.20
CA ALA A 100 0.13 11.08 16.27
C ALA A 100 1.45 10.87 17.03
N SER A 101 1.49 9.94 18.00
CA SER A 101 2.71 9.53 18.68
C SER A 101 3.66 8.70 17.82
N GLY A 102 3.25 8.35 16.59
CA GLY A 102 4.01 7.56 15.63
C GLY A 102 3.92 6.05 15.86
N LYS A 103 3.04 5.60 16.75
CA LYS A 103 2.82 4.18 17.06
C LYS A 103 1.91 3.54 16.01
N ASP A 104 2.29 2.36 15.55
CA ASP A 104 1.46 1.54 14.69
C ASP A 104 0.37 0.84 15.51
N VAL A 105 -0.88 0.91 15.04
CA VAL A 105 -2.02 0.20 15.61
C VAL A 105 -2.32 -1.01 14.74
N PRO A 106 -2.23 -2.23 15.28
CA PRO A 106 -2.61 -3.43 14.54
C PRO A 106 -4.10 -3.39 14.16
N LEU A 107 -4.42 -3.77 12.92
CA LEU A 107 -5.80 -3.90 12.43
C LEU A 107 -6.65 -4.81 13.35
N SER A 108 -6.04 -5.83 13.95
CA SER A 108 -6.72 -6.74 14.89
C SER A 108 -7.23 -6.04 16.17
N GLN A 109 -6.77 -4.83 16.48
CA GLN A 109 -7.29 -4.03 17.60
C GLN A 109 -8.55 -3.25 17.21
N ILE A 110 -8.78 -3.00 15.91
CA ILE A 110 -9.94 -2.27 15.40
C ILE A 110 -10.94 -3.27 14.82
N THR A 111 -11.60 -4.01 15.71
CA THR A 111 -12.48 -5.13 15.33
C THR A 111 -13.69 -4.71 14.51
N SER A 112 -14.10 -3.44 14.60
CA SER A 112 -15.19 -2.90 13.79
C SER A 112 -14.77 -2.50 12.38
N MET A 113 -13.48 -2.53 12.05
CA MET A 113 -12.99 -2.04 10.76
C MET A 113 -13.40 -2.98 9.62
N THR A 114 -14.27 -2.48 8.74
CA THR A 114 -14.69 -3.16 7.51
C THR A 114 -14.49 -2.25 6.31
N MET A 115 -14.60 -2.83 5.11
CA MET A 115 -14.50 -2.07 3.88
C MET A 115 -15.49 -2.61 2.86
N ASP A 116 -16.05 -1.71 2.07
CA ASP A 116 -16.78 -2.03 0.85
C ASP A 116 -16.05 -1.47 -0.37
N ILE A 117 -16.11 -2.19 -1.47
CA ILE A 117 -15.68 -1.73 -2.78
C ILE A 117 -16.91 -1.43 -3.63
N GLU A 118 -17.00 -0.21 -4.14
CA GLU A 118 -18.03 0.22 -5.08
C GLU A 118 -17.42 0.37 -6.47
N ASP A 119 -18.04 -0.24 -7.48
CA ASP A 119 -17.86 0.16 -8.88
C ASP A 119 -19.11 0.84 -9.43
N LEU A 120 -18.90 1.85 -10.27
CA LEU A 120 -19.99 2.61 -10.89
C LEU A 120 -19.59 3.12 -12.26
N THR A 121 -20.58 3.38 -13.10
CA THR A 121 -20.37 4.07 -14.38
C THR A 121 -20.61 5.57 -14.22
N GLU A 122 -19.57 6.37 -14.45
CA GLU A 122 -19.62 7.83 -14.53
C GLU A 122 -19.73 8.24 -16.00
N THR A 123 -20.82 8.93 -16.36
CA THR A 123 -21.01 9.51 -17.68
C THR A 123 -20.80 11.03 -17.60
N PRO A 124 -19.90 11.62 -18.41
CA PRO A 124 -19.64 13.05 -18.41
C PRO A 124 -20.89 13.90 -18.59
N PRO A 125 -20.92 15.12 -18.05
CA PRO A 125 -22.03 16.03 -18.26
C PRO A 125 -22.10 16.45 -19.73
N THR A 126 -23.31 16.69 -20.23
CA THR A 126 -23.56 17.21 -21.59
C THR A 126 -23.27 18.71 -21.71
N SER A 127 -23.16 19.42 -20.58
CA SER A 127 -22.86 20.85 -20.51
C SER A 127 -22.02 21.19 -19.27
N ASN A 128 -21.41 22.37 -19.23
CA ASN A 128 -20.64 22.81 -18.05
C ASN A 128 -21.51 23.17 -16.84
N ASP A 129 -22.82 23.23 -17.03
CA ASP A 129 -23.80 23.60 -16.00
C ASP A 129 -24.48 22.37 -15.36
N ASP A 130 -24.04 21.17 -15.76
CA ASP A 130 -24.52 19.89 -15.26
C ASP A 130 -23.43 19.12 -14.52
N PHE A 131 -23.86 18.17 -13.68
CA PHE A 131 -22.99 17.18 -13.06
C PHE A 131 -22.95 15.89 -13.89
N PRO A 132 -21.89 15.08 -13.74
CA PRO A 132 -21.86 13.75 -14.31
C PRO A 132 -23.05 12.90 -13.86
N ALA A 133 -23.54 12.04 -14.75
CA ALA A 133 -24.54 11.03 -14.41
C ALA A 133 -23.86 9.76 -13.87
N ILE A 134 -24.41 9.20 -12.79
CA ILE A 134 -23.91 7.99 -12.14
C ILE A 134 -24.91 6.85 -12.35
N THR A 135 -24.45 5.72 -12.88
CA THR A 135 -25.27 4.55 -13.21
C THR A 135 -24.53 3.24 -12.88
N ASN A 136 -25.20 2.09 -12.94
CA ASN A 136 -24.61 0.76 -12.77
C ASN A 136 -23.73 0.63 -11.52
N ARG A 137 -24.28 1.02 -10.36
CA ARG A 137 -23.57 0.92 -9.08
C ARG A 137 -23.63 -0.51 -8.57
N HIS A 138 -22.48 -1.07 -8.24
CA HIS A 138 -22.35 -2.36 -7.57
C HIS A 138 -21.49 -2.18 -6.33
N LEU A 139 -22.00 -2.65 -5.20
CA LEU A 139 -21.28 -2.68 -3.93
C LEU A 139 -20.94 -4.12 -3.61
N ARG A 140 -19.69 -4.37 -3.21
CA ARG A 140 -19.22 -5.67 -2.73
C ARG A 140 -18.39 -5.48 -1.47
N PRO A 141 -18.51 -6.37 -0.48
CA PRO A 141 -17.61 -6.36 0.67
C PRO A 141 -16.16 -6.53 0.22
N GLY A 142 -15.24 -5.86 0.90
CA GLY A 142 -13.82 -6.08 0.74
C GLY A 142 -13.15 -6.51 2.05
N HIS A 143 -11.97 -7.11 1.93
CA HIS A 143 -11.21 -7.66 3.03
C HIS A 143 -9.93 -6.86 3.25
N LEU A 144 -9.87 -6.16 4.39
CA LEU A 144 -8.68 -5.44 4.80
C LEU A 144 -7.65 -6.37 5.44
N LYS A 145 -6.39 -6.20 5.04
CA LYS A 145 -5.23 -6.85 5.66
C LYS A 145 -4.31 -5.80 6.27
N GLN A 146 -3.60 -6.14 7.34
CA GLN A 146 -2.52 -5.30 7.83
C GLN A 146 -1.44 -5.17 6.74
N TYR A 147 -1.06 -3.94 6.40
CA TYR A 147 0.10 -3.72 5.54
C TYR A 147 1.38 -3.99 6.32
N ILE A 148 2.23 -4.86 5.78
CA ILE A 148 3.55 -5.17 6.32
C ILE A 148 4.56 -4.81 5.24
N LYS A 149 5.34 -3.73 5.47
CA LYS A 149 6.39 -3.34 4.53
C LYS A 149 7.44 -4.44 4.49
N LYS A 150 7.57 -5.11 3.35
CA LYS A 150 8.67 -6.07 3.13
C LYS A 150 9.99 -5.29 3.18
N LEU A 151 10.77 -5.46 4.25
CA LEU A 151 12.17 -5.05 4.21
C LEU A 151 12.83 -5.88 3.10
N LYS A 152 13.36 -5.20 2.07
CA LYS A 152 14.33 -5.85 1.17
C LYS A 152 15.50 -6.26 2.04
N GLN A 153 15.65 -7.56 2.31
CA GLN A 153 16.88 -8.12 2.84
C GLN A 153 17.98 -7.82 1.82
N GLN A 154 18.74 -6.74 2.03
CA GLN A 154 20.12 -6.72 1.57
C GLN A 154 20.87 -7.73 2.42
N ILE A 155 20.89 -8.99 1.99
CA ILE A 155 21.89 -9.94 2.49
C ILE A 155 23.22 -9.45 1.93
N GLY A 156 23.87 -8.58 2.71
CA GLY A 156 25.30 -8.32 2.57
C GLY A 156 26.01 -9.63 2.86
N GLY A 157 26.59 -10.23 1.82
CA GLY A 157 27.40 -11.42 1.96
C GLY A 157 28.69 -11.09 2.68
N TYR A 158 28.77 -11.38 3.98
CA TYR A 158 30.01 -11.59 4.72
C TYR A 158 29.71 -12.47 5.94
N GLY A 159 30.51 -13.51 6.16
CA GLY A 159 30.57 -14.24 7.43
C GLY A 159 30.41 -15.75 7.28
N GLY A 160 31.54 -16.45 7.26
CA GLY A 160 31.59 -17.90 7.15
C GLY A 160 31.08 -18.66 8.37
N GLY A 161 30.91 -19.96 8.15
CA GLY A 161 30.67 -20.98 9.16
C GLY A 161 30.95 -22.34 8.54
N GLN A 162 32.10 -22.91 8.87
CA GLN A 162 32.44 -24.31 8.61
C GLN A 162 31.58 -25.26 9.46
N GLN A 163 31.63 -26.54 9.04
CA GLN A 163 31.21 -27.80 9.70
C GLN A 163 29.88 -28.32 9.15
N GLN A 164 29.77 -29.56 8.65
CA GLN A 164 30.51 -30.79 8.96
C GLN A 164 30.20 -31.86 7.88
N GLY A 165 31.12 -32.81 7.71
CA GLY A 165 30.80 -34.18 7.27
C GLY A 165 31.11 -34.52 5.83
N SER A 166 32.18 -35.29 5.60
CA SER A 166 32.09 -36.67 5.07
C SER A 166 33.48 -37.25 4.85
N GLU A 167 33.64 -38.42 5.42
CA GLU A 167 34.79 -39.30 5.55
C GLU A 167 34.94 -40.17 4.29
N TYR A 168 36.07 -40.11 3.56
CA TYR A 168 36.49 -41.18 2.65
C TYR A 168 38.02 -41.29 2.55
N ASP A 169 38.43 -42.55 2.65
CA ASP A 169 39.71 -43.23 2.52
C ASP A 169 40.45 -42.99 1.19
N GLY A 170 41.78 -43.19 1.18
CA GLY A 170 42.59 -43.33 -0.04
C GLY A 170 43.96 -42.63 -0.01
N GLY A 171 45.02 -43.42 0.23
CA GLY A 171 46.39 -42.93 0.44
C GLY A 171 47.17 -42.45 -0.80
N GLY A 172 48.40 -42.00 -0.53
CA GLY A 172 49.39 -41.68 -1.56
C GLY A 172 50.56 -40.87 -1.03
N GLN A 173 51.74 -41.48 -1.00
CA GLN A 173 53.05 -40.88 -0.66
C GLN A 173 53.48 -39.82 -1.70
N GLN A 174 54.19 -38.76 -1.28
CA GLN A 174 55.58 -38.42 -1.68
C GLN A 174 55.93 -36.94 -1.43
N GLN A 175 57.04 -36.76 -0.71
CA GLN A 175 58.20 -35.87 -0.94
C GLN A 175 57.99 -34.46 -1.52
N GLY A 176 58.61 -33.46 -0.89
CA GLY A 176 59.08 -32.29 -1.63
C GLY A 176 59.26 -31.01 -0.82
N SER A 177 60.52 -30.76 -0.43
CA SER A 177 61.20 -29.53 -0.03
C SER A 177 60.63 -28.18 -0.52
N GLY A 178 60.86 -27.10 0.24
CA GLY A 178 61.10 -25.79 -0.41
C GLY A 178 60.78 -24.50 0.36
N TYR A 179 61.79 -23.99 1.09
CA TYR A 179 62.23 -22.60 1.28
C TYR A 179 61.31 -21.36 1.09
N GLY A 180 61.48 -20.41 2.04
CA GLY A 180 61.49 -18.95 1.82
C GLY A 180 60.12 -18.28 1.97
N GLY A 181 59.85 -17.37 2.90
CA GLY A 181 60.67 -16.29 3.42
C GLY A 181 60.44 -15.03 2.58
N HIS A 182 59.62 -14.08 3.04
CA HIS A 182 59.93 -12.65 3.12
C HIS A 182 58.77 -11.84 3.70
N SER A 183 59.10 -11.17 4.79
CA SER A 183 58.41 -10.04 5.41
C SER A 183 58.91 -8.73 4.80
N SER A 184 58.00 -7.80 4.53
CA SER A 184 58.21 -6.34 4.51
C SER A 184 56.83 -5.72 4.22
N SER A 185 56.10 -5.06 5.13
CA SER A 185 56.33 -3.82 5.87
C SER A 185 56.64 -2.59 5.01
N SER A 186 55.82 -1.54 5.25
CA SER A 186 56.05 -0.10 4.96
C SER A 186 55.94 0.32 3.49
N SER A 187 55.53 1.53 3.14
CA SER A 187 54.77 2.67 3.68
C SER A 187 54.92 3.76 2.61
N ASP A 188 53.94 4.67 2.52
CA ASP A 188 54.03 6.01 1.95
C ASP A 188 54.45 6.19 0.47
N TYR A 189 53.52 6.70 -0.33
CA TYR A 189 53.52 8.08 -0.85
C TYR A 189 52.11 8.45 -1.34
#